data_AF-A0A7D7ZK13-F1
#
_entry.id   AF-A0A7D7ZK13-F1
#
_cell.length_a   1.000
_cell.length_b   1.000
_cell.length_c   1.000
_cell.angle_alpha   90.00
_cell.angle_beta   90.00
_cell.angle_gamma   90.00
#
_symmetry.space_group_name_H-M   'P 1'
#
loop_
_entity.id
_entity.type
_entity.pdbx_description
1 polymer ?
#
loop_
_entity_poly.entity_id
_entity_poly.type
_entity_poly.pdbx_seq_one_letter_code
_entity_poly.pdbx_strand_id
1 'polypeptide(L)'
;MKWNEVTRIEVKGKTLAIKDAMVMLSNNEITPEGPSITCEPGEYILEIYVPVPFHAHRVRMRKVDSDPKLGNEIGAVEIDHAFVGFIDYELFLASIKEDFESYEEWTMMELDDELTLNFSGEILFNNEKLVYVKSGDGDGTYPVYELVANDKQVGIECVFIP
;
A
#
# COMPACT_ATOMS: atom_id res chain seq x y z
N MET A 1 -15.66 2.34 15.37
CA MET A 1 -14.52 1.61 14.75
C MET A 1 -13.24 2.27 15.25
N LYS A 2 -12.28 1.51 15.81
CA LYS A 2 -10.99 2.06 16.27
C LYS A 2 -9.91 1.69 15.26
N TRP A 3 -9.29 2.69 14.66
CA TRP A 3 -8.14 2.53 13.78
C TRP A 3 -6.86 2.55 14.60
N ASN A 4 -5.88 1.74 14.22
CA ASN A 4 -4.53 1.75 14.79
C ASN A 4 -3.57 2.28 13.73
N GLU A 5 -2.82 3.33 14.08
CA GLU A 5 -1.71 3.84 13.26
C GLU A 5 -0.59 2.80 13.21
N VAL A 6 -0.12 2.48 12.01
CA VAL A 6 1.01 1.57 11.76
C VAL A 6 2.28 2.38 11.54
N THR A 7 2.28 3.23 10.52
CA THR A 7 3.43 4.07 10.14
C THR A 7 2.96 5.30 9.34
N ARG A 8 3.90 6.17 9.02
CA ARG A 8 3.74 7.33 8.16
C ARG A 8 4.74 7.33 7.02
N ILE A 9 4.30 7.81 5.86
CA ILE A 9 5.15 8.04 4.69
C ILE A 9 5.00 9.48 4.21
N GLU A 10 6.08 10.04 3.66
CA GLU A 10 6.01 11.28 2.90
C GLU A 10 5.78 10.94 1.43
N VAL A 11 4.63 11.31 0.88
CA VAL A 11 4.34 11.22 -0.54
C VAL A 11 4.74 12.54 -1.20
N LYS A 12 5.66 12.49 -2.16
CA LYS A 12 6.12 13.66 -2.93
C LYS A 12 5.61 13.64 -4.36
N GLY A 13 5.30 12.45 -4.88
CA GLY A 13 4.64 12.21 -6.15
C GLY A 13 3.17 12.63 -6.15
N LYS A 14 2.45 12.17 -7.16
CA LYS A 14 1.04 12.50 -7.37
C LYS A 14 0.16 11.26 -7.39
N THR A 15 0.74 10.09 -7.25
CA THR A 15 0.03 8.82 -7.33
C THR A 15 0.35 7.96 -6.12
N LEU A 16 -0.69 7.61 -5.38
CA LEU A 16 -0.62 6.59 -4.33
C LEU A 16 -1.16 5.30 -4.95
N ALA A 17 -0.36 4.24 -4.92
CA ALA A 17 -0.73 2.93 -5.45
C ALA A 17 -0.82 1.88 -4.35
N ILE A 18 -1.65 0.85 -4.58
CA ILE A 18 -1.82 -0.31 -3.71
C ILE A 18 -1.80 -1.59 -4.55
N LYS A 19 -1.06 -2.61 -4.11
CA LYS A 19 -0.91 -3.91 -4.79
C LYS A 19 -0.42 -4.99 -3.80
N ASP A 20 -0.21 -6.21 -4.27
CA ASP A 20 0.54 -7.22 -3.51
C ASP A 20 1.98 -6.74 -3.27
N ALA A 21 2.42 -6.72 -2.01
CA ALA A 21 3.74 -6.21 -1.63
C ALA A 21 4.90 -6.86 -2.41
N MET A 22 4.80 -8.16 -2.74
CA MET A 22 5.82 -8.92 -3.46
C MET A 22 5.77 -8.71 -4.98
N VAL A 23 4.68 -8.15 -5.51
CA VAL A 23 4.46 -7.95 -6.95
C VAL A 23 4.12 -6.48 -7.23
N MET A 24 4.92 -5.59 -6.65
CA MET A 24 4.61 -4.17 -6.62
C MET A 24 4.81 -3.48 -7.97
N LEU A 25 5.95 -3.67 -8.62
CA LEU A 25 6.22 -3.09 -9.93
C LEU A 25 6.99 -4.07 -10.82
N SER A 26 6.79 -3.97 -12.14
CA SER A 26 7.62 -4.63 -13.15
C SER A 26 8.48 -3.64 -13.95
N ASN A 27 9.54 -4.12 -14.61
CA ASN A 27 10.46 -3.28 -15.38
C ASN A 27 9.83 -2.50 -16.54
N ASN A 28 8.66 -2.95 -17.01
CA ASN A 28 7.96 -2.36 -18.15
C ASN A 28 6.83 -1.41 -17.72
N GLU A 29 6.63 -1.17 -16.43
CA GLU A 29 5.56 -0.28 -15.96
C GLU A 29 5.80 1.18 -16.38
N ILE A 30 4.76 1.76 -16.96
CA ILE A 30 4.70 3.18 -17.35
C ILE A 30 3.58 3.88 -16.57
N THR A 31 2.47 3.19 -16.36
CA THR A 31 1.31 3.63 -15.56
C THR A 31 1.00 2.57 -14.51
N PRO A 32 0.43 2.96 -13.35
CA PRO A 32 0.11 2.00 -12.30
C PRO A 32 -0.82 0.93 -12.84
N GLU A 33 -0.38 -0.32 -12.75
CA GLU A 33 -1.27 -1.47 -12.96
C GLU A 33 -2.08 -1.66 -11.67
N GLY A 34 -3.39 -1.84 -11.75
CA GLY A 34 -4.23 -2.00 -10.56
C GLY A 34 -4.63 -0.69 -9.84
N PRO A 35 -5.20 -0.79 -8.63
CA PRO A 35 -5.84 0.33 -7.97
C PRO A 35 -4.85 1.42 -7.54
N SER A 36 -5.14 2.65 -7.92
CA SER A 36 -4.37 3.83 -7.55
C SER A 36 -5.27 5.06 -7.52
N ILE A 37 -4.82 6.12 -6.84
CA ILE A 37 -5.49 7.43 -6.84
C ILE A 37 -4.52 8.52 -7.24
N THR A 38 -5.08 9.61 -7.79
CA THR A 38 -4.36 10.88 -7.82
C THR A 38 -4.43 11.51 -6.43
N CYS A 39 -3.29 11.94 -5.92
CA CYS A 39 -3.18 12.49 -4.58
C CYS A 39 -2.30 13.74 -4.57
N GLU A 40 -2.48 14.58 -3.55
CA GLU A 40 -1.61 15.73 -3.31
C GLU A 40 -0.40 15.30 -2.47
N PRO A 41 0.80 15.83 -2.73
CA PRO A 41 1.96 15.62 -1.86
C PRO A 41 1.67 15.95 -0.40
N GLY A 42 2.36 15.27 0.52
CA GLY A 42 2.27 15.47 1.95
C GLY A 42 2.53 14.20 2.75
N GLU A 43 2.32 14.29 4.07
CA GLU A 43 2.41 13.14 4.96
C GLU A 43 1.13 12.28 4.88
N TYR A 44 1.29 10.97 4.75
CA TYR A 44 0.23 9.98 4.75
C TYR A 44 0.44 9.00 5.88
N ILE A 45 -0.66 8.54 6.47
CA ILE A 45 -0.71 7.61 7.59
C ILE A 45 -1.35 6.30 7.12
N LEU A 46 -0.65 5.20 7.39
CA LEU A 46 -1.15 3.85 7.24
C LEU A 46 -1.87 3.45 8.53
N GLU A 47 -3.14 3.07 8.42
CA GLU A 47 -3.98 2.66 9.54
C GLU A 47 -4.62 1.30 9.27
N ILE A 48 -4.71 0.47 10.31
CA ILE A 48 -5.35 -0.84 10.25
C ILE A 48 -6.54 -0.90 11.20
N TYR A 49 -7.58 -1.61 10.76
CA TYR A 49 -8.70 -1.99 11.59
C TYR A 49 -8.66 -3.50 11.86
N VAL A 50 -8.46 -3.85 13.13
CA VAL A 50 -8.24 -5.22 13.61
C VAL A 50 -9.28 -5.53 14.69
N PRO A 51 -10.52 -5.93 14.31
CA PRO A 51 -11.54 -6.30 15.30
C PRO A 51 -11.28 -7.67 15.94
N VAL A 52 -10.52 -8.54 15.28
CA VAL A 52 -10.07 -9.84 15.78
C VAL A 52 -8.55 -9.84 15.80
N PRO A 53 -7.88 -10.32 16.87
CA PRO A 53 -6.42 -10.39 16.92
C PRO A 53 -5.83 -11.08 15.69
N PHE A 54 -4.70 -10.56 15.20
CA PHE A 54 -3.90 -11.13 14.11
C PHE A 54 -4.52 -11.08 12.69
N HIS A 55 -5.70 -10.46 12.51
CA HIS A 55 -6.32 -10.29 11.19
C HIS A 55 -6.78 -8.85 10.96
N ALA A 56 -6.21 -8.18 9.96
CA ALA A 56 -6.72 -6.90 9.50
C ALA A 56 -8.01 -7.15 8.71
N HIS A 57 -9.10 -6.46 9.07
CA HIS A 57 -10.32 -6.47 8.26
C HIS A 57 -10.28 -5.37 7.20
N ARG A 58 -9.60 -4.26 7.52
CA ARG A 58 -9.45 -3.10 6.64
C ARG A 58 -8.09 -2.49 6.87
N VAL A 59 -7.49 -1.99 5.80
CA VAL A 59 -6.29 -1.18 5.84
C VAL A 59 -6.51 0.06 4.99
N ARG A 60 -6.05 1.21 5.47
CA ARG A 60 -6.10 2.43 4.69
C ARG A 60 -4.84 3.24 4.80
N MET A 61 -4.49 3.90 3.71
CA MET A 61 -3.51 4.96 3.66
C MET A 61 -4.25 6.26 3.38
N ARG A 62 -4.15 7.26 4.28
CA ARG A 62 -4.80 8.57 4.10
C ARG A 62 -3.85 9.71 4.39
N LYS A 63 -4.11 10.88 3.81
CA LYS A 63 -3.37 12.11 4.10
C LYS A 63 -3.56 12.50 5.57
N VAL A 64 -2.50 12.92 6.25
CA VAL A 64 -2.56 13.43 7.62
C VAL A 64 -3.50 14.64 7.69
N ASP A 65 -4.17 14.80 8.83
CA ASP A 65 -5.20 15.81 9.08
C ASP A 65 -6.45 15.76 8.19
N SER A 66 -6.56 14.75 7.31
CA SER A 66 -7.82 14.47 6.62
C SER A 66 -8.79 13.67 7.51
N ASP A 67 -10.09 13.96 7.41
CA ASP A 67 -11.19 13.15 7.96
C ASP A 67 -12.00 12.52 6.82
N PRO A 68 -11.45 11.47 6.17
CA PRO A 68 -12.03 10.94 4.96
C PRO A 68 -13.26 10.05 5.22
N LYS A 69 -14.16 10.06 4.23
CA LYS A 69 -15.21 9.06 4.06
C LYS A 69 -14.80 8.07 2.97
N LEU A 70 -15.33 6.86 3.06
CA LEU A 70 -15.22 5.87 2.00
C LEU A 70 -15.96 6.39 0.75
N GLY A 71 -15.28 6.43 -0.38
CA GLY A 71 -15.82 6.83 -1.68
C GLY A 71 -16.18 5.63 -2.55
N ASN A 72 -15.97 5.76 -3.85
CA ASN A 72 -16.26 4.70 -4.81
C ASN A 72 -15.22 3.57 -4.76
N GLU A 73 -15.62 2.39 -5.19
CA GLU A 73 -14.69 1.31 -5.51
C GLU A 73 -13.88 1.71 -6.75
N ILE A 74 -12.56 1.57 -6.66
CA ILE A 74 -11.60 1.94 -7.72
C ILE A 74 -10.88 0.73 -8.31
N GLY A 75 -11.25 -0.48 -7.87
CA GLY A 75 -10.71 -1.75 -8.35
C GLY A 75 -10.53 -2.75 -7.23
N ALA A 76 -9.68 -3.75 -7.45
CA ALA A 76 -9.31 -4.73 -6.45
C ALA A 76 -7.81 -5.03 -6.50
N VAL A 77 -7.23 -5.41 -5.36
CA VAL A 77 -5.89 -6.00 -5.30
C VAL A 77 -6.04 -7.52 -5.26
N GLU A 78 -5.35 -8.20 -6.17
CA GLU A 78 -5.08 -9.63 -6.06
C GLU A 78 -3.83 -9.80 -5.19
N ILE A 79 -3.96 -10.53 -4.09
CA ILE A 79 -2.90 -10.85 -3.15
C ILE A 79 -2.64 -12.34 -3.24
N ASP A 80 -1.38 -12.71 -3.46
CA ASP A 80 -0.87 -14.09 -3.58
C ASP A 80 0.18 -14.38 -2.49
N HIS A 81 0.75 -13.34 -1.87
CA HIS A 81 1.78 -13.49 -0.85
C HIS A 81 1.30 -13.11 0.55
N ALA A 82 -0.01 -12.93 0.74
CA ALA A 82 -0.65 -12.48 1.98
C ALA A 82 -0.33 -11.05 2.45
N PHE A 83 0.36 -10.21 1.66
CA PHE A 83 0.68 -8.83 2.05
C PHE A 83 0.21 -7.83 1.01
N VAL A 84 -0.39 -6.74 1.48
CA VAL A 84 -0.68 -5.58 0.65
C VAL A 84 0.39 -4.52 0.88
N GLY A 85 0.88 -3.91 -0.20
CA GLY A 85 1.86 -2.83 -0.19
C GLY A 85 1.25 -1.51 -0.64
N PHE A 86 1.78 -0.40 -0.12
CA PHE A 86 1.48 0.97 -0.54
C PHE A 86 2.77 1.71 -0.85
N ILE A 87 2.77 2.49 -1.94
CA ILE A 87 3.93 3.25 -2.40
C ILE A 87 3.55 4.63 -2.94
N ASP A 88 4.50 5.56 -2.88
CA ASP A 88 4.56 6.71 -3.80
C ASP A 88 4.99 6.18 -5.18
N TYR A 89 4.04 6.05 -6.09
CA TYR A 89 4.25 5.29 -7.33
C TYR A 89 5.35 5.90 -8.19
N GLU A 90 5.37 7.23 -8.37
CA GLU A 90 6.35 7.86 -9.25
C GLU A 90 7.78 7.75 -8.71
N LEU A 91 7.96 7.92 -7.41
CA LEU A 91 9.29 7.80 -6.80
C LEU A 91 9.79 6.36 -6.77
N PHE A 92 8.92 5.42 -6.37
CA PHE A 92 9.28 4.02 -6.33
C PHE A 92 9.57 3.48 -7.75
N LEU A 93 8.79 3.90 -8.76
CA LEU A 93 9.04 3.56 -10.17
C LEU A 93 10.37 4.13 -10.68
N ALA A 94 10.72 5.37 -10.32
CA ALA A 94 11.99 5.95 -10.70
C ALA A 94 13.17 5.16 -10.09
N SER A 95 13.05 4.81 -8.82
CA SER A 95 14.02 4.03 -8.06
C SER A 95 14.28 2.64 -8.67
N ILE A 96 13.23 1.88 -9.03
CA ILE A 96 13.42 0.56 -9.66
C ILE A 96 13.99 0.64 -11.08
N LYS A 97 13.77 1.75 -11.80
CA LYS A 97 14.31 1.94 -13.16
C LYS A 97 15.80 2.24 -13.16
N GLU A 98 16.33 2.75 -12.05
CA GLU A 98 17.76 2.96 -11.88
C GLU A 98 18.50 1.63 -11.69
N ASP A 99 17.89 0.66 -11.01
CA ASP A 99 18.51 -0.63 -10.70
C ASP A 99 17.48 -1.77 -10.51
N PHE A 100 16.94 -2.28 -11.63
CA PHE A 100 15.90 -3.31 -11.59
C PHE A 100 16.40 -4.67 -11.10
N GLU A 101 17.66 -5.01 -11.40
CA GLU A 101 18.24 -6.30 -10.97
C GLU A 101 18.34 -6.37 -9.44
N SER A 102 18.82 -5.30 -8.81
CA SER A 102 18.82 -5.19 -7.34
C SER A 102 17.40 -5.18 -6.76
N TYR A 103 16.42 -4.60 -7.46
CA TYR A 103 15.02 -4.65 -7.02
C TYR A 103 14.45 -6.08 -7.01
N GLU A 104 14.74 -6.88 -8.05
CA GLU A 104 14.31 -8.29 -8.08
C GLU A 104 14.96 -9.10 -6.96
N GLU A 105 16.27 -8.92 -6.73
CA GLU A 105 16.99 -9.59 -5.65
C GLU A 105 16.45 -9.17 -4.27
N TRP A 106 16.24 -7.86 -4.06
CA TRP A 106 15.67 -7.29 -2.85
C TRP A 106 14.28 -7.84 -2.54
N THR A 107 13.41 -7.94 -3.55
CA THR A 107 12.05 -8.49 -3.41
C THR A 107 12.08 -9.97 -3.02
N MET A 108 13.01 -10.76 -3.57
CA MET A 108 13.11 -12.20 -3.28
C MET A 108 13.76 -12.51 -1.93
N MET A 109 14.65 -11.65 -1.43
CA MET A 109 15.45 -11.92 -0.24
C MET A 109 15.00 -11.12 0.98
N GLU A 110 15.02 -9.80 0.89
CA GLU A 110 14.79 -8.92 2.06
C GLU A 110 13.30 -8.81 2.38
N LEU A 111 12.48 -8.69 1.33
CA LEU A 111 11.05 -8.56 1.51
C LEU A 111 10.44 -9.85 2.06
N ASP A 112 10.80 -11.03 1.55
CA ASP A 112 10.29 -12.32 2.05
C ASP A 112 10.64 -12.55 3.54
N ASP A 113 11.89 -12.27 3.92
CA ASP A 113 12.35 -12.40 5.30
C ASP A 113 11.58 -11.45 6.25
N GLU A 114 11.40 -10.18 5.86
CA GLU A 114 10.73 -9.21 6.74
C GLU A 114 9.21 -9.43 6.83
N LEU A 115 8.58 -9.79 5.72
CA LEU A 115 7.18 -10.13 5.68
C LEU A 115 6.87 -11.34 6.58
N THR A 116 7.80 -12.27 6.73
CA THR A 116 7.65 -13.43 7.62
C THR A 116 7.63 -13.04 9.10
N LEU A 117 8.35 -11.98 9.48
CA LEU A 117 8.57 -11.60 10.88
C LEU A 117 7.49 -10.67 11.43
N ASN A 118 6.92 -9.80 10.59
CA ASN A 118 6.11 -8.66 11.04
C ASN A 118 4.71 -8.64 10.41
N PHE A 119 3.70 -8.30 11.22
CA PHE A 119 2.32 -8.13 10.72
C PHE A 119 2.17 -6.93 9.79
N SER A 120 2.99 -5.91 9.98
CA SER A 120 2.98 -4.68 9.20
C SER A 120 4.29 -3.95 9.41
N GLY A 121 4.74 -3.19 8.42
CA GLY A 121 6.01 -2.48 8.52
C GLY A 121 6.28 -1.55 7.35
N GLU A 122 7.51 -1.06 7.32
CA GLU A 122 8.09 -0.32 6.21
C GLU A 122 9.44 -0.91 5.85
N ILE A 123 9.73 -0.96 4.56
CA ILE A 123 11.01 -1.41 4.02
C ILE A 123 11.42 -0.43 2.90
N LEU A 124 12.72 -0.32 2.67
CA LEU A 124 13.30 0.67 1.78
C LEU A 124 13.97 0.01 0.58
N PHE A 125 13.73 0.54 -0.60
CA PHE A 125 14.52 0.27 -1.80
C PHE A 125 15.07 1.59 -2.35
N ASN A 126 16.40 1.73 -2.38
CA ASN A 126 17.11 3.00 -2.71
C ASN A 126 16.53 4.26 -2.02
N ASN A 127 16.21 4.14 -0.73
CA ASN A 127 15.57 5.18 0.10
C ASN A 127 14.08 5.45 -0.17
N GLU A 128 13.45 4.74 -1.09
CA GLU A 128 12.01 4.83 -1.32
C GLU A 128 11.26 3.79 -0.48
N LYS A 129 10.15 4.22 0.15
CA LYS A 129 9.39 3.41 1.10
C LYS A 129 8.35 2.55 0.40
N LEU A 130 8.40 1.25 0.67
CA LEU A 130 7.25 0.35 0.57
C LEU A 130 6.74 0.09 1.97
N VAL A 131 5.46 0.39 2.22
CA VAL A 131 4.82 0.03 3.49
C VAL A 131 3.81 -1.06 3.27
N TYR A 132 3.73 -1.99 4.21
CA TYR A 132 2.97 -3.20 4.02
C TYR A 132 2.13 -3.58 5.24
N VAL A 133 1.07 -4.34 5.00
CA VAL A 133 0.23 -4.96 6.01
C VAL A 133 -0.10 -6.39 5.57
N LYS A 134 -0.01 -7.33 6.51
CA LYS A 134 -0.49 -8.69 6.33
C LYS A 134 -2.01 -8.70 6.21
N SER A 135 -2.50 -9.15 5.06
CA SER A 135 -3.91 -9.23 4.71
C SER A 135 -4.67 -10.31 5.47
N GLY A 136 -4.00 -11.36 5.97
CA GLY A 136 -4.62 -12.46 6.72
C GLY A 136 -4.12 -13.85 6.29
N ASP A 137 -5.06 -14.78 6.10
CA ASP A 137 -4.84 -16.22 5.82
C ASP A 137 -4.43 -16.54 4.36
N GLY A 138 -3.98 -15.55 3.59
CA GLY A 138 -3.50 -15.75 2.22
C GLY A 138 -4.56 -15.51 1.16
N ASP A 139 -4.26 -16.02 -0.03
CA ASP A 139 -4.61 -15.47 -1.34
C ASP A 139 -6.05 -15.01 -1.51
N GLY A 140 -6.23 -13.89 -2.22
CA GLY A 140 -7.56 -13.37 -2.47
C GLY A 140 -7.58 -12.11 -3.33
N THR A 141 -8.79 -11.79 -3.78
CA THR A 141 -9.09 -10.55 -4.50
C THR A 141 -9.89 -9.64 -3.59
N TYR A 142 -9.33 -8.50 -3.21
CA TYR A 142 -9.89 -7.61 -2.20
C TYR A 142 -10.27 -6.26 -2.80
N PRO A 143 -11.50 -5.77 -2.58
CA PRO A 143 -11.94 -4.51 -3.15
C PRO A 143 -11.19 -3.34 -2.52
N VAL A 144 -10.88 -2.37 -3.36
CA VAL A 144 -10.20 -1.13 -3.03
C VAL A 144 -11.11 0.04 -3.30
N TYR A 145 -11.18 0.94 -2.32
CA TYR A 145 -12.00 2.13 -2.35
C TYR A 145 -11.12 3.37 -2.27
N GLU A 146 -11.53 4.44 -2.95
CA GLU A 146 -10.96 5.76 -2.70
C GLU A 146 -11.45 6.30 -1.34
N LEU A 147 -10.62 7.15 -0.73
CA LEU A 147 -10.98 7.93 0.44
C LEU A 147 -11.14 9.39 0.03
N VAL A 148 -12.29 9.98 0.39
CA VAL A 148 -12.66 11.34 -0.04
C VAL A 148 -12.88 12.25 1.15
N ALA A 149 -12.27 13.43 1.12
CA ALA A 149 -12.51 14.52 2.06
C ALA A 149 -12.62 15.85 1.29
N ASN A 150 -13.66 16.64 1.56
CA ASN A 150 -13.93 17.92 0.89
C ASN A 150 -13.88 17.81 -0.65
N ASP A 151 -14.54 16.79 -1.20
CA ASP A 151 -14.61 16.49 -2.64
C ASP A 151 -13.24 16.22 -3.32
N LYS A 152 -12.22 15.85 -2.54
CA LYS A 152 -10.90 15.45 -3.03
C LYS A 152 -10.53 14.04 -2.59
N GLN A 153 -9.83 13.31 -3.47
CA GLN A 153 -9.15 12.07 -3.12
C GLN A 153 -8.01 12.37 -2.14
N VAL A 154 -8.01 11.68 -1.00
CA VAL A 154 -7.02 11.87 0.08
C VAL A 154 -6.45 10.54 0.57
N GLY A 155 -6.77 9.42 -0.06
CA GLY A 155 -6.26 8.12 0.34
C GLY A 155 -6.93 6.94 -0.34
N ILE A 156 -6.50 5.75 0.06
CA ILE A 156 -7.00 4.47 -0.42
C ILE A 156 -7.33 3.59 0.78
N GLU A 157 -8.37 2.78 0.67
CA GLU A 157 -8.68 1.72 1.62
C GLU A 157 -8.91 0.38 0.92
N CYS A 158 -8.31 -0.68 1.46
CA CYS A 158 -8.56 -2.07 1.07
C CYS A 158 -9.33 -2.81 2.17
N VAL A 159 -10.29 -3.66 1.77
CA VAL A 159 -11.17 -4.40 2.68
C VAL A 159 -10.97 -5.90 2.49
N PHE A 160 -10.50 -6.59 3.52
CA PHE A 160 -10.04 -7.99 3.43
C PHE A 160 -11.12 -9.06 3.59
N ILE A 161 -12.39 -8.68 3.74
CA ILE A 161 -13.54 -9.56 4.04
C ILE A 161 -13.36 -10.32 5.38
N PRO A 162 -14.31 -10.20 6.33
CA PRO A 162 -14.26 -10.87 7.62
C PRO A 162 -14.43 -12.40 7.54
#